data_AF-A0A829ZUW3-F1
#
_entry.id   AF-A0A829ZUW3-F1
#
_cell.length_a   1.000
_cell.length_b   1.000
_cell.length_c   1.000
_cell.angle_alpha   90.00
_cell.angle_beta   90.00
_cell.angle_gamma   90.00
#
_symmetry.space_group_name_H-M   'P 1'
#
loop_
_entity.id
_entity.type
_entity.pdbx_description
1 polymer ?
#
loop_
_entity_poly.entity_id
_entity_poly.type
_entity_poly.pdbx_seq_one_letter_code
_entity_poly.pdbx_strand_id
1 'polypeptide(L)'
;MGQVLLDVHGITYSYSSVPALEGITFRVRPGEMIAVIGPNGSGKSTLIKCLDRALRPQRGAVMLDGRDLWEYSPRETAKRMAVVPQETVTEFDFTVAEVVLMGRQPHLSGLLRRESWRDLAIVREAMELTSILHLAERPVSSLSGGERQRVIIARALAQEPEVLLLDEPTSHLDITYQVEILDLLAYLNRIKNISIIAVIHDLNLAAQYFPRVILLSGGKIVDVGPPEKVITTPNIRKAYNSEILLSRHPGNGRLFVTLLPRRSAGRTSGNSRPAVHLVGGGGTAAGLMEAMFCRGWKVTAGVLNRGDRDWEQGRLLGIEMVEIPPFVPIGDEDHRRNLALMKKADCALLASVPFGQGNIRNLYALEEALSGGLPVFLVDESPIEERDYTGGAATKVYKRMIEKGACSVPSETSALEAIQSHFAKGITLSE
;
A
#
# COMPACT_ATOMS: atom_id res chain seq x y z
N MET A 1 -16.53 23.99 16.70
CA MET A 1 -16.60 22.67 16.03
C MET A 1 -16.91 22.95 14.57
N GLY A 2 -16.11 22.43 13.62
CA GLY A 2 -16.31 22.73 12.19
C GLY A 2 -17.63 22.19 11.64
N GLN A 3 -18.17 22.84 10.60
CA GLN A 3 -19.40 22.45 9.92
C GLN A 3 -19.30 21.01 9.37
N VAL A 4 -20.36 20.22 9.53
CA VAL A 4 -20.48 18.86 8.98
C VAL A 4 -21.36 18.93 7.75
N LEU A 5 -20.86 18.44 6.61
CA LEU A 5 -21.62 18.40 5.36
C LEU A 5 -22.43 17.12 5.24
N LEU A 6 -21.81 15.98 5.53
CA LEU A 6 -22.47 14.66 5.53
C LEU A 6 -22.28 13.99 6.89
N ASP A 7 -23.37 13.62 7.55
CA ASP A 7 -23.34 12.85 8.80
C ASP A 7 -24.04 11.51 8.61
N VAL A 8 -23.27 10.42 8.71
CA VAL A 8 -23.73 9.05 8.56
C VAL A 8 -23.87 8.46 9.96
N HIS A 9 -25.09 8.08 10.33
CA HIS A 9 -25.42 7.67 11.69
C HIS A 9 -25.95 6.24 11.73
N GLY A 10 -25.12 5.30 12.19
CA GLY A 10 -25.53 3.93 12.50
C GLY A 10 -26.18 3.18 11.34
N ILE A 11 -25.81 3.47 10.09
CA ILE A 11 -26.53 2.90 8.94
C ILE A 11 -26.35 1.39 8.88
N THR A 12 -27.46 0.68 8.70
CA THR A 12 -27.51 -0.77 8.55
C THR A 12 -28.30 -1.11 7.29
N TYR A 13 -27.78 -2.03 6.49
CA TYR A 13 -28.43 -2.47 5.26
C TYR A 13 -28.12 -3.95 4.99
N SER A 14 -29.14 -4.68 4.53
CA SER A 14 -29.05 -6.09 4.15
C SER A 14 -29.70 -6.30 2.79
N TYR A 15 -29.09 -7.12 1.93
CA TYR A 15 -29.75 -7.65 0.74
C TYR A 15 -30.52 -8.90 1.16
N SER A 16 -31.85 -8.80 1.20
CA SER A 16 -32.70 -9.84 1.80
C SER A 16 -32.24 -10.14 3.24
N SER A 17 -31.74 -11.35 3.51
CA SER A 17 -31.22 -11.76 4.83
C SER A 17 -29.70 -11.63 4.97
N VAL A 18 -28.97 -11.21 3.93
CA VAL A 18 -27.51 -11.13 3.94
C VAL A 18 -27.08 -9.71 4.36
N PRO A 19 -26.45 -9.53 5.53
CA PRO A 19 -26.01 -8.22 5.99
C PRO A 19 -24.89 -7.69 5.10
N ALA A 20 -25.03 -6.44 4.64
CA ALA A 20 -24.03 -5.75 3.84
C ALA A 20 -23.38 -4.59 4.60
N LEU A 21 -24.13 -3.92 5.47
CA LEU A 21 -23.66 -2.85 6.37
C LEU A 21 -24.27 -3.03 7.76
N GLU A 22 -23.48 -2.80 8.80
CA GLU A 22 -23.89 -2.94 10.20
C GLU A 22 -23.35 -1.77 11.04
N GLY A 23 -24.23 -0.81 11.35
CA GLY A 23 -23.94 0.28 12.28
C GLY A 23 -22.88 1.29 11.80
N ILE A 24 -22.75 1.52 10.50
CA ILE A 24 -21.73 2.43 9.94
C ILE A 24 -21.97 3.87 10.40
N THR A 25 -20.96 4.48 11.02
CA THR A 25 -21.02 5.85 11.53
C THR A 25 -19.76 6.62 11.19
N PHE A 26 -19.89 7.75 10.48
CA PHE A 26 -18.81 8.68 10.21
C PHE A 26 -19.34 10.04 9.73
N ARG A 27 -18.48 11.05 9.74
CA ARG A 27 -18.78 12.42 9.28
C ARG A 27 -17.84 12.84 8.18
N VAL A 28 -18.33 13.70 7.30
CA VAL A 28 -17.58 14.37 6.23
C VAL A 28 -17.77 15.87 6.37
N ARG A 29 -16.67 16.60 6.41
CA ARG A 29 -16.66 18.07 6.41
C ARG A 29 -16.63 18.61 4.97
N PRO A 30 -17.08 19.85 4.73
CA PRO A 30 -16.90 20.50 3.42
C PRO A 30 -15.43 20.46 2.98
N GLY A 31 -15.19 20.08 1.73
CA GLY A 31 -13.84 19.99 1.17
C GLY A 31 -13.01 18.82 1.71
N GLU A 32 -13.61 17.84 2.40
CA GLU A 32 -12.89 16.66 2.87
C GLU A 32 -12.82 15.57 1.78
N MET A 33 -11.67 14.91 1.67
CA MET A 33 -11.43 13.80 0.73
C MET A 33 -11.14 12.52 1.51
N ILE A 34 -11.98 11.49 1.31
CA ILE A 34 -11.98 10.25 2.07
C ILE A 34 -11.91 9.04 1.14
N ALA A 35 -10.97 8.14 1.39
CA ALA A 35 -10.94 6.83 0.76
C ALA A 35 -11.71 5.80 1.59
N VAL A 36 -12.55 5.00 0.95
CA VAL A 36 -13.14 3.79 1.53
C VAL A 36 -12.36 2.58 0.99
N ILE A 37 -11.61 1.92 1.86
CA ILE A 37 -10.83 0.72 1.54
C ILE A 37 -11.44 -0.50 2.23
N GLY A 38 -11.14 -1.69 1.73
CA GLY A 38 -11.56 -2.97 2.32
C GLY A 38 -11.55 -4.10 1.30
N PRO A 39 -11.61 -5.36 1.74
CA PRO A 39 -11.68 -6.51 0.83
C PRO A 39 -12.97 -6.50 -0.01
N ASN A 40 -13.01 -7.34 -1.04
CA ASN A 40 -14.24 -7.56 -1.80
C ASN A 40 -15.35 -8.10 -0.88
N GLY A 41 -16.58 -7.65 -1.12
CA GLY A 41 -17.72 -8.02 -0.27
C GLY A 41 -17.77 -7.33 1.09
N SER A 42 -16.89 -6.37 1.40
CA SER A 42 -16.94 -5.66 2.70
C SER A 42 -18.09 -4.65 2.83
N GLY A 43 -18.79 -4.34 1.73
CA GLY A 43 -19.92 -3.41 1.71
C GLY A 43 -19.62 -2.02 1.12
N LYS A 44 -18.45 -1.78 0.52
CA LYS A 44 -18.02 -0.46 0.00
C LYS A 44 -19.00 0.16 -1.00
N SER A 45 -19.35 -0.59 -2.05
CA SER A 45 -20.35 -0.15 -3.04
C SER A 45 -21.74 0.01 -2.44
N THR A 46 -22.09 -0.80 -1.42
CA THR A 46 -23.37 -0.65 -0.71
C THR A 46 -23.39 0.61 0.14
N LEU A 47 -22.25 0.99 0.74
CA LEU A 47 -22.08 2.26 1.42
C LEU A 47 -22.30 3.40 0.43
N ILE A 48 -21.60 3.41 -0.71
CA ILE A 48 -21.80 4.45 -1.75
C ILE A 48 -23.28 4.55 -2.15
N LYS A 49 -23.95 3.41 -2.40
CA LYS A 49 -25.37 3.35 -2.73
C LYS A 49 -26.32 3.85 -1.62
N CYS A 50 -25.91 3.79 -0.35
CA CYS A 50 -26.67 4.40 0.75
C CYS A 50 -26.45 5.92 0.79
N LEU A 51 -25.24 6.39 0.45
CA LEU A 51 -24.89 7.81 0.44
C LEU A 51 -25.47 8.54 -0.78
N ASP A 52 -25.59 7.89 -1.93
CA ASP A 52 -26.16 8.48 -3.16
C ASP A 52 -27.70 8.36 -3.24
N ARG A 53 -28.33 7.80 -2.19
CA ARG A 53 -29.79 7.56 -2.07
C ARG A 53 -30.33 6.45 -2.99
N ALA A 54 -29.51 5.67 -3.67
CA ALA A 54 -29.97 4.49 -4.41
C ALA A 54 -30.57 3.42 -3.50
N LEU A 55 -30.07 3.32 -2.26
CA LEU A 55 -30.53 2.39 -1.23
C LEU A 55 -30.90 3.13 0.05
N ARG A 56 -32.11 2.88 0.56
CA ARG A 56 -32.54 3.40 1.87
C ARG A 56 -31.96 2.52 2.98
N PRO A 57 -31.20 3.06 3.94
CA PRO A 57 -30.81 2.31 5.13
C PRO A 57 -32.03 1.75 5.87
N GLN A 58 -31.94 0.52 6.35
CA GLN A 58 -33.01 -0.10 7.16
C GLN A 58 -33.03 0.44 8.58
N ARG A 59 -31.86 0.84 9.09
CA ARG A 59 -31.67 1.56 10.35
C ARG A 59 -30.62 2.63 10.15
N GLY A 60 -30.64 3.64 11.02
CA GLY A 60 -29.76 4.80 10.90
C GLY A 60 -30.24 5.81 9.87
N ALA A 61 -29.45 6.85 9.66
CA ALA A 61 -29.76 7.93 8.71
C ALA A 61 -28.48 8.46 8.05
N VAL A 62 -28.65 9.05 6.87
CA VAL A 62 -27.63 9.85 6.18
C VAL A 62 -28.15 11.28 6.14
N MET A 63 -27.44 12.20 6.78
CA MET A 63 -27.82 13.61 6.88
C MET A 63 -26.93 14.42 5.94
N LEU A 64 -27.53 15.23 5.07
CA LEU A 64 -26.84 16.22 4.25
C LEU A 64 -27.17 17.61 4.83
N ASP A 65 -26.14 18.32 5.30
CA ASP A 65 -26.24 19.66 5.89
C ASP A 65 -27.29 19.73 7.02
N GLY A 66 -27.27 18.70 7.88
CA GLY A 66 -28.16 18.58 9.05
C GLY A 66 -29.58 18.07 8.76
N ARG A 67 -29.93 17.80 7.49
CA ARG A 67 -31.25 17.28 7.10
C ARG A 67 -31.15 15.86 6.53
N ASP A 68 -32.09 14.98 6.85
CA ASP A 68 -32.08 13.60 6.33
C ASP A 68 -32.16 13.61 4.80
N LEU A 69 -31.29 12.83 4.15
CA LEU A 69 -31.19 12.70 2.70
C LEU A 69 -32.53 12.30 2.04
N TRP A 70 -33.37 11.55 2.76
CA TRP A 70 -34.68 11.11 2.29
C TRP A 70 -35.77 12.18 2.38
N GLU A 71 -35.53 13.28 3.10
CA GLU A 71 -36.43 14.45 3.13
C GLU A 71 -36.22 15.39 1.94
N TYR A 72 -35.05 15.37 1.31
CA TYR A 72 -34.84 16.04 0.04
C TYR A 72 -35.63 15.32 -1.06
N SER A 73 -36.09 16.04 -2.08
CA SER A 73 -36.53 15.44 -3.34
C SER A 73 -35.33 14.84 -4.09
N PRO A 74 -35.51 13.80 -4.94
CA PRO A 74 -34.40 13.23 -5.72
C PRO A 74 -33.65 14.29 -6.53
N ARG A 75 -34.39 15.29 -7.01
CA ARG A 75 -33.85 16.43 -7.74
C ARG A 75 -32.97 17.34 -6.88
N GLU A 76 -33.37 17.64 -5.65
CA GLU A 76 -32.54 18.44 -4.73
C GLU A 76 -31.26 17.71 -4.36
N THR A 77 -31.35 16.39 -4.11
CA THR A 77 -30.16 15.55 -3.86
C THR A 77 -29.21 15.59 -5.06
N ALA A 78 -29.71 15.38 -6.28
CA ALA A 78 -28.90 15.35 -7.51
C ALA A 78 -28.29 16.71 -7.91
N LYS A 79 -28.70 17.81 -7.28
CA LYS A 79 -28.04 19.13 -7.44
C LYS A 79 -26.86 19.31 -6.50
N ARG A 80 -26.80 18.56 -5.40
CA ARG A 80 -25.79 18.71 -4.34
C ARG A 80 -24.82 17.53 -4.31
N MET A 81 -25.24 16.37 -4.80
CA MET A 81 -24.47 15.13 -4.78
C MET A 81 -24.45 14.50 -6.16
N ALA A 82 -23.25 14.09 -6.60
CA ALA A 82 -23.07 13.36 -7.85
C ALA A 82 -22.35 12.03 -7.59
N VAL A 83 -22.68 11.01 -8.38
CA VAL A 83 -22.07 9.68 -8.30
C VAL A 83 -21.38 9.31 -9.61
N VAL A 84 -20.16 8.78 -9.48
CA VAL A 84 -19.38 8.15 -10.56
C VAL A 84 -19.39 6.64 -10.28
N PRO A 85 -20.26 5.86 -10.95
CA PRO A 85 -20.36 4.43 -10.73
C PRO A 85 -19.16 3.68 -11.33
N GLN A 86 -18.96 2.45 -10.88
CA GLN A 86 -17.90 1.55 -11.36
C GLN A 86 -18.06 1.17 -12.84
N GLU A 87 -19.29 0.90 -13.28
CA GLU A 87 -19.59 0.54 -14.66
C GLU A 87 -20.60 1.51 -15.25
N THR A 88 -20.31 1.98 -16.47
CA THR A 88 -21.26 2.75 -17.28
C THR A 88 -21.48 2.04 -18.60
N VAL A 89 -22.62 1.38 -18.70
CA VAL A 89 -23.11 0.85 -19.97
C VAL A 89 -23.80 1.99 -20.71
N THR A 90 -23.26 2.38 -21.85
CA THR A 90 -23.93 3.29 -22.79
C THR A 90 -24.44 2.44 -23.95
N GLU A 91 -25.74 2.13 -23.95
CA GLU A 91 -26.39 1.32 -24.99
C GLU A 91 -26.66 2.11 -26.28
N PHE A 92 -26.53 3.44 -26.23
CA PHE A 92 -26.82 4.36 -27.32
C PHE A 92 -25.58 5.18 -27.71
N ASP A 93 -25.48 5.54 -28.99
CA ASP A 93 -24.33 6.23 -29.58
C ASP A 93 -24.42 7.76 -29.38
N PHE A 94 -24.37 8.19 -28.12
CA PHE A 94 -24.31 9.61 -27.78
C PHE A 94 -22.88 10.17 -27.93
N THR A 95 -22.79 11.45 -28.29
CA THR A 95 -21.53 12.20 -28.26
C THR A 95 -21.09 12.47 -26.82
N VAL A 96 -19.79 12.76 -26.64
CA VAL A 96 -19.26 13.17 -25.33
C VAL A 96 -20.00 14.39 -24.78
N ALA A 97 -20.22 15.42 -25.60
CA ALA A 97 -20.91 16.63 -25.20
C ALA A 97 -22.34 16.34 -24.72
N GLU A 98 -23.07 15.47 -25.43
CA GLU A 98 -24.42 15.04 -25.04
C GLU A 98 -24.41 14.32 -23.69
N VAL A 99 -23.48 13.39 -23.47
CA VAL A 99 -23.37 12.65 -22.20
C VAL A 99 -23.03 13.59 -21.05
N VAL A 100 -22.14 14.56 -21.24
CA VAL A 100 -21.81 15.55 -20.20
C VAL A 100 -23.00 16.47 -19.94
N LEU A 101 -23.72 16.87 -20.98
CA LEU A 101 -24.93 17.71 -20.88
C LEU A 101 -26.04 17.03 -20.06
N MET A 102 -26.15 15.70 -20.07
CA MET A 102 -27.08 14.98 -19.20
C MET A 102 -26.88 15.26 -17.71
N GLY A 103 -25.68 15.71 -17.30
CA GLY A 103 -25.41 16.19 -15.95
C GLY A 103 -26.27 17.40 -15.55
N ARG A 104 -26.81 18.17 -16.50
CA ARG A 104 -27.65 19.34 -16.23
C ARG A 104 -29.11 19.00 -15.96
N GLN A 105 -29.54 17.75 -16.13
CA GLN A 105 -30.94 17.31 -15.93
C GLN A 105 -31.57 17.79 -14.60
N PRO A 106 -30.90 17.72 -13.43
CA PRO A 106 -31.46 18.23 -12.17
C PRO A 106 -31.76 19.74 -12.18
N HIS A 107 -31.09 20.52 -13.03
CA HIS A 107 -31.22 21.97 -13.12
C HIS A 107 -32.27 22.43 -14.15
N LEU A 108 -32.62 21.58 -15.12
CA LEU A 108 -33.64 21.86 -16.13
C LEU A 108 -35.05 21.71 -15.55
N SER A 109 -35.78 22.80 -15.32
CA SER A 109 -37.12 22.79 -14.71
C SER A 109 -38.23 23.04 -15.73
N GLY A 110 -39.12 22.05 -15.90
CA GLY A 110 -40.31 22.11 -16.76
C GLY A 110 -40.16 21.31 -18.06
N LEU A 111 -41.26 20.69 -18.54
CA LEU A 111 -41.32 19.83 -19.74
C LEU A 111 -40.87 20.50 -21.05
N LEU A 112 -40.77 21.83 -21.07
CA LEU A 112 -40.52 22.65 -22.27
C LEU A 112 -39.21 23.45 -22.20
N ARG A 113 -38.43 23.29 -21.13
CA ARG A 113 -37.27 24.16 -20.90
C ARG A 113 -36.02 23.56 -21.56
N ARG A 114 -35.54 24.24 -22.59
CA ARG A 114 -34.27 23.95 -23.27
C ARG A 114 -33.08 24.39 -22.40
N GLU A 115 -31.94 23.82 -22.70
CA GLU A 115 -30.65 24.13 -22.10
C GLU A 115 -30.30 25.60 -22.32
N SER A 116 -29.88 26.28 -21.26
CA SER A 116 -29.48 27.67 -21.34
C SER A 116 -28.02 27.82 -21.78
N TRP A 117 -27.63 29.02 -22.22
CA TRP A 117 -26.23 29.35 -22.46
C TRP A 117 -25.33 29.09 -21.23
N ARG A 118 -25.89 29.24 -20.02
CA ARG A 118 -25.18 28.93 -18.78
C ARG A 118 -24.94 27.43 -18.63
N ASP A 119 -25.90 26.59 -18.99
CA ASP A 119 -25.76 25.13 -18.93
C ASP A 119 -24.68 24.65 -19.89
N LEU A 120 -24.64 25.20 -21.12
CA LEU A 120 -23.61 24.90 -22.10
C LEU A 120 -22.21 25.36 -21.63
N ALA A 121 -22.12 26.51 -20.96
CA ALA A 121 -20.86 26.99 -20.37
C ALA A 121 -20.35 26.07 -19.25
N ILE A 122 -21.24 25.60 -18.36
CA ILE A 122 -20.89 24.65 -17.29
C ILE A 122 -20.42 23.31 -17.87
N VAL A 123 -21.09 22.82 -18.90
CA VAL A 123 -20.71 21.59 -19.61
C VAL A 123 -19.34 21.72 -20.25
N ARG A 124 -19.07 22.86 -20.89
CA ARG A 124 -17.75 23.18 -21.44
C ARG A 124 -16.68 23.20 -20.35
N GLU A 125 -16.92 23.91 -19.25
CA GLU A 125 -15.97 23.96 -18.12
C GLU A 125 -15.70 22.56 -17.55
N ALA A 126 -16.72 21.72 -17.37
CA ALA A 126 -16.56 20.35 -16.91
C ALA A 126 -15.69 19.50 -17.87
N MET A 127 -15.89 19.65 -19.19
CA MET A 127 -15.05 18.99 -20.20
C MET A 127 -13.60 19.51 -20.21
N GLU A 128 -13.39 20.82 -19.97
CA GLU A 128 -12.06 21.42 -19.85
C GLU A 128 -11.34 20.91 -18.60
N LEU A 129 -12.01 20.88 -17.44
CA LEU A 129 -11.46 20.38 -16.18
C LEU A 129 -11.01 18.92 -16.25
N THR A 130 -11.72 18.11 -17.02
CA THR A 130 -11.43 16.69 -17.21
C THR A 130 -10.55 16.41 -18.44
N SER A 131 -10.11 17.44 -19.16
CA SER A 131 -9.26 17.35 -20.36
C SER A 131 -9.88 16.60 -21.55
N ILE A 132 -11.20 16.63 -21.71
CA ILE A 132 -11.92 15.92 -22.79
C ILE A 132 -12.62 16.84 -23.80
N LEU A 133 -12.47 18.17 -23.70
CA LEU A 133 -13.16 19.11 -24.61
C LEU A 133 -12.90 18.81 -26.09
N HIS A 134 -11.68 18.36 -26.44
CA HIS A 134 -11.31 17.97 -27.79
C HIS A 134 -12.02 16.72 -28.32
N LEU A 135 -12.70 15.97 -27.43
CA LEU A 135 -13.49 14.77 -27.75
C LEU A 135 -14.99 15.06 -27.83
N ALA A 136 -15.44 16.31 -27.64
CA ALA A 136 -16.84 16.68 -27.47
C ALA A 136 -17.81 16.07 -28.51
N GLU A 137 -17.42 16.07 -29.78
CA GLU A 137 -18.24 15.58 -30.90
C GLU A 137 -18.07 14.07 -31.17
N ARG A 138 -17.15 13.40 -30.47
CA ARG A 138 -16.89 11.96 -30.68
C ARG A 138 -17.96 11.13 -29.98
N PRO A 139 -18.36 9.99 -30.56
CA PRO A 139 -19.21 9.04 -29.88
C PRO A 139 -18.48 8.40 -28.69
N VAL A 140 -19.14 8.28 -27.54
CA VAL A 140 -18.56 7.69 -26.31
C VAL A 140 -18.17 6.23 -26.50
N SER A 141 -18.86 5.52 -27.41
CA SER A 141 -18.56 4.15 -27.82
C SER A 141 -17.14 4.00 -28.40
N SER A 142 -16.57 5.07 -28.99
CA SER A 142 -15.25 5.08 -29.62
C SER A 142 -14.07 5.40 -28.69
N LEU A 143 -14.34 5.66 -27.41
CA LEU A 143 -13.34 6.10 -26.44
C LEU A 143 -12.64 4.93 -25.75
N SER A 144 -11.41 5.17 -25.33
CA SER A 144 -10.71 4.30 -24.38
C SER A 144 -11.39 4.30 -23.01
N GLY A 145 -11.06 3.33 -22.15
CA GLY A 145 -11.61 3.24 -20.79
C GLY A 145 -11.32 4.49 -19.95
N GLY A 146 -10.10 5.04 -20.05
CA GLY A 146 -9.69 6.24 -19.32
C GLY A 146 -10.41 7.50 -19.79
N GLU A 147 -10.53 7.70 -21.11
CA GLU A 147 -11.31 8.80 -21.69
C GLU A 147 -12.79 8.69 -21.28
N ARG A 148 -13.38 7.49 -21.39
CA ARG A 148 -14.76 7.24 -20.95
C ARG A 148 -14.95 7.61 -19.48
N GLN A 149 -14.04 7.22 -18.61
CA GLN A 149 -14.12 7.55 -17.19
C GLN A 149 -14.10 9.07 -16.95
N ARG A 150 -13.27 9.81 -17.70
CA ARG A 150 -13.28 11.28 -17.68
C ARG A 150 -14.60 11.88 -18.14
N VAL A 151 -15.26 11.30 -19.15
CA VAL A 151 -16.61 11.71 -19.57
C VAL A 151 -17.62 11.56 -18.43
N ILE A 152 -17.57 10.44 -17.70
CA ILE A 152 -18.49 10.19 -16.58
C ILE A 152 -18.23 11.16 -15.42
N ILE A 153 -16.97 11.45 -15.12
CA ILE A 153 -16.60 12.47 -14.13
C ILE A 153 -17.04 13.86 -14.60
N ALA A 154 -16.84 14.22 -15.86
CA ALA A 154 -17.28 15.50 -16.41
C ALA A 154 -18.81 15.65 -16.31
N ARG A 155 -19.57 14.60 -16.63
CA ARG A 155 -21.02 14.57 -16.43
C ARG A 155 -21.42 14.79 -14.97
N ALA A 156 -20.71 14.16 -14.04
CA ALA A 156 -20.93 14.37 -12.61
C ALA A 156 -20.60 15.81 -12.18
N LEU A 157 -19.50 16.38 -12.68
CA LEU A 157 -19.10 17.77 -12.41
C LEU A 157 -20.08 18.78 -13.01
N ALA A 158 -20.67 18.47 -14.17
CA ALA A 158 -21.69 19.31 -14.77
C ALA A 158 -22.93 19.46 -13.86
N GLN A 159 -23.16 18.57 -12.88
CA GLN A 159 -24.21 18.77 -11.86
C GLN A 159 -23.89 19.89 -10.86
N GLU A 160 -22.66 20.40 -10.83
CA GLU A 160 -22.12 21.32 -9.81
C GLU A 160 -22.26 20.76 -8.36
N PRO A 161 -21.78 19.53 -8.09
CA PRO A 161 -22.00 18.89 -6.79
C PRO A 161 -21.12 19.48 -5.68
N GLU A 162 -21.65 19.48 -4.46
CA GLU A 162 -20.90 19.71 -3.21
C GLU A 162 -20.20 18.44 -2.74
N VAL A 163 -20.78 17.27 -3.05
CA VAL A 163 -20.26 15.93 -2.72
C VAL A 163 -20.14 15.08 -3.99
N LEU A 164 -18.94 14.57 -4.24
CA LEU A 164 -18.67 13.62 -5.31
C LEU A 164 -18.40 12.23 -4.71
N LEU A 165 -19.25 11.28 -5.05
CA LEU A 165 -19.14 9.87 -4.64
C LEU A 165 -18.58 9.06 -5.81
N LEU A 166 -17.54 8.26 -5.56
CA LEU A 166 -16.94 7.43 -6.60
C LEU A 166 -16.84 5.98 -6.13
N ASP A 167 -17.37 5.06 -6.92
CA ASP A 167 -17.25 3.62 -6.67
C ASP A 167 -16.20 3.05 -7.63
N GLU A 168 -14.99 2.84 -7.12
CA GLU A 168 -13.85 2.27 -7.84
C GLU A 168 -13.45 3.03 -9.13
N PRO A 169 -13.18 4.35 -9.05
CA PRO A 169 -12.99 5.19 -10.24
C PRO A 169 -11.73 4.89 -11.05
N THR A 170 -10.83 4.06 -10.50
CA THR A 170 -9.55 3.66 -11.10
C THR A 170 -9.57 2.20 -11.58
N SER A 171 -10.70 1.50 -11.46
CA SER A 171 -10.82 0.09 -11.82
C SER A 171 -10.68 -0.10 -13.33
N HIS A 172 -10.00 -1.18 -13.75
CA HIS A 172 -9.74 -1.51 -15.17
C HIS A 172 -8.98 -0.45 -15.98
N LEU A 173 -8.38 0.55 -15.33
CA LEU A 173 -7.52 1.56 -15.97
C LEU A 173 -6.05 1.17 -15.85
N ASP A 174 -5.25 1.54 -16.86
CA ASP A 174 -3.79 1.46 -16.75
C ASP A 174 -3.25 2.46 -15.72
N ILE A 175 -2.00 2.26 -15.30
CA ILE A 175 -1.37 3.03 -14.22
C ILE A 175 -1.37 4.54 -14.52
N THR A 176 -1.16 4.93 -15.78
CA THR A 176 -1.15 6.34 -16.19
C THR A 176 -2.53 6.96 -15.95
N TYR A 177 -3.59 6.35 -16.46
CA TYR A 177 -4.94 6.88 -16.26
C TYR A 177 -5.38 6.84 -14.79
N GLN A 178 -4.96 5.86 -13.99
CA GLN A 178 -5.26 5.84 -12.56
C GLN A 178 -4.69 7.07 -11.85
N VAL A 179 -3.41 7.40 -12.11
CA VAL A 179 -2.74 8.57 -11.55
C VAL A 179 -3.44 9.85 -11.99
N GLU A 180 -3.72 9.99 -13.28
CA GLU A 180 -4.35 11.21 -13.79
C GLU A 180 -5.77 11.44 -13.23
N ILE A 181 -6.56 10.38 -13.03
CA ILE A 181 -7.88 10.48 -12.38
C ILE A 181 -7.71 10.93 -10.93
N LEU A 182 -6.77 10.35 -10.18
CA LEU A 182 -6.54 10.72 -8.78
C LEU A 182 -5.99 12.14 -8.64
N ASP A 183 -5.13 12.59 -9.55
CA ASP A 183 -4.65 13.97 -9.64
C ASP A 183 -5.81 14.94 -9.92
N LEU A 184 -6.72 14.58 -10.83
CA LEU A 184 -7.94 15.34 -11.09
C LEU A 184 -8.81 15.45 -9.83
N LEU A 185 -9.05 14.34 -9.11
CA LEU A 185 -9.82 14.38 -7.85
C LEU A 185 -9.15 15.26 -6.80
N ALA A 186 -7.83 15.17 -6.65
CA ALA A 186 -7.07 16.03 -5.74
C ALA A 186 -7.18 17.51 -6.13
N TYR A 187 -7.13 17.82 -7.43
CA TYR A 187 -7.33 19.18 -7.95
C TYR A 187 -8.75 19.69 -7.64
N LEU A 188 -9.78 18.89 -7.90
CA LEU A 188 -11.18 19.25 -7.63
C LEU A 188 -11.41 19.50 -6.14
N ASN A 189 -10.88 18.65 -5.27
CA ASN A 189 -10.96 18.83 -3.83
C ASN A 189 -10.27 20.14 -3.39
N ARG A 190 -9.04 20.37 -3.84
CA ARG A 190 -8.23 21.51 -3.40
C ARG A 190 -8.68 22.86 -3.96
N ILE A 191 -9.07 22.90 -5.24
CA ILE A 191 -9.35 24.15 -5.97
C ILE A 191 -10.84 24.44 -6.02
N LYS A 192 -11.69 23.42 -6.20
CA LYS A 192 -13.16 23.58 -6.26
C LYS A 192 -13.84 23.34 -4.91
N ASN A 193 -13.10 22.94 -3.88
CA ASN A 193 -13.62 22.66 -2.53
C ASN A 193 -14.73 21.59 -2.51
N ILE A 194 -14.69 20.65 -3.47
CA ILE A 194 -15.64 19.55 -3.56
C ILE A 194 -15.25 18.49 -2.51
N SER A 195 -16.24 17.99 -1.77
CA SER A 195 -16.03 16.89 -0.82
C SER A 195 -16.06 15.56 -1.59
N ILE A 196 -15.08 14.69 -1.39
CA ILE A 196 -14.90 13.48 -2.19
C ILE A 196 -14.91 12.24 -1.30
N ILE A 197 -15.73 11.25 -1.65
CA ILE A 197 -15.70 9.92 -1.04
C ILE A 197 -15.49 8.91 -2.16
N ALA A 198 -14.34 8.25 -2.17
CA ALA A 198 -13.99 7.31 -3.23
C ALA A 198 -13.69 5.92 -2.67
N VAL A 199 -14.23 4.88 -3.30
CA VAL A 199 -13.82 3.49 -3.04
C VAL A 199 -12.50 3.25 -3.76
N ILE A 200 -11.45 2.92 -3.02
CA ILE A 200 -10.09 2.68 -3.55
C ILE A 200 -9.64 1.27 -3.14
N HIS A 201 -9.15 0.49 -4.10
CA HIS A 201 -8.64 -0.87 -3.84
C HIS A 201 -7.17 -0.91 -3.48
N ASP A 202 -6.38 -0.04 -4.09
CA ASP A 202 -4.94 0.01 -3.87
C ASP A 202 -4.63 0.81 -2.60
N LEU A 203 -3.99 0.15 -1.64
CA LEU A 203 -3.64 0.76 -0.35
C LEU A 203 -2.62 1.89 -0.49
N ASN A 204 -1.71 1.80 -1.45
CA ASN A 204 -0.71 2.84 -1.72
C ASN A 204 -1.36 4.06 -2.36
N LEU A 205 -2.27 3.88 -3.33
CA LEU A 205 -3.03 5.00 -3.90
C LEU A 205 -3.91 5.67 -2.86
N ALA A 206 -4.57 4.89 -1.98
CA ALA A 206 -5.34 5.45 -0.88
C ALA A 206 -4.46 6.27 0.09
N ALA A 207 -3.32 5.72 0.50
CA ALA A 207 -2.38 6.39 1.39
C ALA A 207 -1.73 7.63 0.74
N GLN A 208 -1.56 7.61 -0.58
CA GLN A 208 -1.00 8.70 -1.34
C GLN A 208 -1.99 9.86 -1.47
N TYR A 209 -3.21 9.61 -1.93
CA TYR A 209 -4.10 10.69 -2.37
C TYR A 209 -5.08 11.16 -1.30
N PHE A 210 -5.41 10.33 -0.31
CA PHE A 210 -6.52 10.61 0.60
C PHE A 210 -6.02 10.95 2.00
N PRO A 211 -6.28 12.17 2.50
CA PRO A 211 -5.92 12.57 3.87
C PRO A 211 -6.62 11.75 4.95
N ARG A 212 -7.74 11.10 4.62
CA ARG A 212 -8.51 10.28 5.53
C ARG A 212 -8.98 9.00 4.84
N VAL A 213 -8.95 7.90 5.59
CA VAL A 213 -9.27 6.56 5.14
C VAL A 213 -10.30 5.95 6.09
N ILE A 214 -11.25 5.21 5.53
CA ILE A 214 -12.18 4.33 6.24
C ILE A 214 -11.85 2.90 5.81
N LEU A 215 -11.44 2.06 6.76
CA LEU A 215 -11.26 0.64 6.51
C LEU A 215 -12.55 -0.12 6.85
N LEU A 216 -13.17 -0.70 5.84
CA LEU A 216 -14.41 -1.47 5.95
C LEU A 216 -14.12 -2.97 5.82
N SER A 217 -14.61 -3.78 6.75
CA SER A 217 -14.53 -5.25 6.69
C SER A 217 -15.79 -5.88 7.29
N GLY A 218 -16.35 -6.87 6.60
CA GLY A 218 -17.57 -7.57 7.04
C GLY A 218 -18.75 -6.63 7.34
N GLY A 219 -18.93 -5.57 6.54
CA GLY A 219 -20.00 -4.59 6.73
C GLY A 219 -19.81 -3.65 7.92
N LYS A 220 -18.63 -3.60 8.55
CA LYS A 220 -18.32 -2.74 9.71
C LYS A 220 -17.10 -1.86 9.45
N ILE A 221 -17.07 -0.66 10.02
CA ILE A 221 -15.85 0.13 10.08
C ILE A 221 -14.90 -0.53 11.08
N VAL A 222 -13.72 -0.90 10.60
CA VAL A 222 -12.60 -1.39 11.43
C VAL A 222 -11.89 -0.23 12.09
N ASP A 223 -11.55 0.80 11.31
CA ASP A 223 -10.97 2.06 11.81
C ASP A 223 -11.21 3.20 10.79
N VAL A 224 -11.11 4.44 11.27
CA VAL A 224 -11.21 5.66 10.49
C VAL A 224 -10.21 6.71 10.98
N GLY A 225 -9.55 7.39 10.06
CA GLY A 225 -8.51 8.37 10.38
C GLY A 225 -7.51 8.58 9.25
N PRO A 226 -6.37 9.23 9.51
CA PRO A 226 -5.31 9.35 8.51
C PRO A 226 -4.74 7.98 8.12
N PRO A 227 -4.15 7.84 6.92
CA PRO A 227 -3.60 6.57 6.43
C PRO A 227 -2.69 5.85 7.43
N GLU A 228 -1.81 6.57 8.12
CA GLU A 228 -0.84 6.01 9.08
C GLU A 228 -1.50 5.37 10.31
N LYS A 229 -2.70 5.83 10.68
CA LYS A 229 -3.47 5.25 11.78
C LYS A 229 -4.26 4.03 11.33
N VAL A 230 -4.82 4.08 10.12
CA VAL A 230 -5.77 3.07 9.63
C VAL A 230 -5.07 1.90 8.97
N ILE A 231 -4.07 2.17 8.12
CA ILE A 231 -3.31 1.17 7.36
C ILE A 231 -2.15 0.67 8.22
N THR A 232 -2.47 -0.17 9.20
CA THR A 232 -1.51 -0.80 10.11
C THR A 232 -1.44 -2.30 9.86
N THR A 233 -0.32 -2.96 10.16
CA THR A 233 -0.19 -4.41 10.03
C THR A 233 -1.32 -5.17 10.76
N PRO A 234 -1.71 -4.83 12.01
CA PRO A 234 -2.84 -5.48 12.67
C PRO A 234 -4.18 -5.27 11.94
N ASN A 235 -4.47 -4.05 11.48
CA ASN A 235 -5.74 -3.74 10.80
C ASN A 235 -5.83 -4.44 9.44
N ILE A 236 -4.76 -4.43 8.65
CA ILE A 236 -4.73 -5.08 7.33
C ILE A 236 -4.76 -6.61 7.47
N ARG A 237 -4.06 -7.18 8.45
CA ARG A 237 -4.18 -8.61 8.78
C ARG A 237 -5.63 -8.97 9.15
N LYS A 238 -6.28 -8.18 10.01
CA LYS A 238 -7.67 -8.41 10.42
C LYS A 238 -8.65 -8.29 9.25
N ALA A 239 -8.48 -7.29 8.38
CA ALA A 239 -9.44 -6.98 7.33
C ALA A 239 -9.24 -7.80 6.04
N TYR A 240 -8.00 -7.98 5.60
CA TYR A 240 -7.66 -8.64 4.33
C TYR A 240 -7.09 -10.05 4.50
N ASN A 241 -6.78 -10.46 5.75
CA ASN A 241 -6.03 -11.68 6.03
C ASN A 241 -4.70 -11.73 5.23
N SER A 242 -4.00 -10.59 5.20
CA SER A 242 -2.75 -10.42 4.46
C SER A 242 -1.68 -9.87 5.38
N GLU A 243 -0.45 -10.36 5.21
CA GLU A 243 0.74 -9.81 5.84
C GLU A 243 1.27 -8.66 4.99
N ILE A 244 1.71 -7.60 5.65
CA ILE A 244 2.23 -6.41 4.99
C ILE A 244 3.47 -5.88 5.71
N LEU A 245 4.33 -5.24 4.94
CA LEU A 245 5.42 -4.40 5.42
C LEU A 245 5.04 -2.94 5.22
N LEU A 246 5.30 -2.10 6.22
CA LEU A 246 5.00 -0.67 6.18
C LEU A 246 6.28 0.13 6.19
N SER A 247 6.57 0.84 5.11
CA SER A 247 7.70 1.75 5.01
C SER A 247 7.23 3.16 4.69
N ARG A 248 8.17 4.10 4.60
CA ARG A 248 7.91 5.43 4.02
C ARG A 248 8.48 5.47 2.62
N HIS A 249 7.69 6.00 1.69
CA HIS A 249 8.16 6.19 0.32
C HIS A 249 9.30 7.23 0.30
N PRO A 250 10.48 6.90 -0.27
CA PRO A 250 11.67 7.73 -0.13
C PRO A 250 11.53 9.12 -0.78
N GLY A 251 10.74 9.24 -1.84
CA GLY A 251 10.57 10.51 -2.56
C GLY A 251 9.54 11.49 -1.96
N ASN A 252 8.61 11.02 -1.12
CA ASN A 252 7.51 11.88 -0.63
C ASN A 252 7.13 11.66 0.85
N GLY A 253 7.78 10.72 1.54
CA GLY A 253 7.58 10.43 2.96
C GLY A 253 6.24 9.80 3.33
N ARG A 254 5.35 9.56 2.35
CA ARG A 254 4.03 8.96 2.57
C ARG A 254 4.16 7.47 2.89
N LEU A 255 3.14 6.93 3.55
CA LEU A 255 3.06 5.51 3.89
C LEU A 255 3.12 4.67 2.60
N PHE A 256 3.97 3.65 2.60
CA PHE A 256 4.08 2.68 1.52
C PHE A 256 3.87 1.27 2.08
N VAL A 257 3.03 0.51 1.41
CA VAL A 257 2.59 -0.84 1.77
C VAL A 257 3.17 -1.82 0.78
N THR A 258 4.04 -2.70 1.29
CA THR A 258 4.48 -3.88 0.55
C THR A 258 3.63 -5.07 0.97
N LEU A 259 2.91 -5.66 0.01
CA LEU A 259 2.18 -6.91 0.25
C LEU A 259 3.18 -8.07 0.34
N LEU A 260 3.15 -8.79 1.45
CA LEU A 260 3.97 -9.98 1.61
C LEU A 260 3.19 -11.20 1.10
N PRO A 261 3.83 -12.13 0.36
CA PRO A 261 3.19 -13.36 -0.04
C PRO A 261 2.66 -14.06 1.21
N ARG A 262 1.40 -14.54 1.14
CA ARG A 262 0.90 -15.43 2.19
C ARG A 262 1.89 -16.58 2.28
N ARG A 263 2.46 -16.76 3.46
CA ARG A 263 3.19 -17.98 3.80
C ARG A 263 2.26 -19.12 3.40
N SER A 264 2.60 -19.85 2.33
CA SER A 264 1.89 -21.06 2.01
C SER A 264 1.93 -21.89 3.28
N ALA A 265 0.78 -22.06 3.92
CA ALA A 265 0.50 -23.23 4.75
C ALA A 265 0.45 -24.50 3.87
N GLY A 266 1.03 -24.46 2.66
CA GLY A 266 1.47 -25.63 1.93
C GLY A 266 2.57 -26.29 2.72
N ARG A 267 2.20 -27.32 3.48
CA ARG A 267 2.73 -28.67 3.28
C ARG A 267 4.22 -28.74 2.92
N THR A 268 5.07 -28.13 3.73
CA THR A 268 6.37 -28.71 4.04
C THR A 268 6.30 -29.21 5.47
N SER A 269 5.51 -30.25 5.67
CA SER A 269 5.75 -31.20 6.76
C SER A 269 7.14 -31.80 6.52
N GLY A 270 8.19 -31.15 7.03
CA GLY A 270 9.55 -31.71 7.01
C GLY A 270 10.72 -30.72 6.96
N ASN A 271 10.61 -29.55 6.31
CA ASN A 271 11.80 -28.70 6.14
C ASN A 271 12.08 -27.85 7.39
N SER A 272 13.24 -28.08 8.02
CA SER A 272 13.81 -27.20 9.03
C SER A 272 13.87 -25.76 8.49
N ARG A 273 13.34 -24.81 9.25
CA ARG A 273 13.47 -23.38 8.95
C ARG A 273 14.78 -22.93 9.59
N PRO A 274 15.85 -22.68 8.82
CA PRO A 274 17.14 -22.37 9.41
C PRO A 274 17.08 -21.06 10.18
N ALA A 275 17.77 -21.03 11.31
CA ALA A 275 18.16 -19.82 12.00
C ALA A 275 19.45 -19.30 11.36
N VAL A 276 19.41 -18.11 10.76
CA VAL A 276 20.56 -17.50 10.08
C VAL A 276 20.99 -16.24 10.81
N HIS A 277 22.28 -16.13 11.10
CA HIS A 277 22.89 -14.89 11.57
C HIS A 277 23.52 -14.14 10.39
N LEU A 278 22.99 -12.96 10.07
CA LEU A 278 23.43 -12.14 8.95
C LEU A 278 24.43 -11.08 9.42
N VAL A 279 25.62 -11.11 8.84
CA VAL A 279 26.63 -10.08 9.03
C VAL A 279 26.54 -9.12 7.84
N GLY A 280 26.02 -7.93 8.12
CA GLY A 280 25.78 -6.87 7.14
C GLY A 280 26.63 -5.62 7.37
N GLY A 281 26.33 -4.59 6.59
CA GLY A 281 27.00 -3.29 6.65
C GLY A 281 26.88 -2.55 5.31
N GLY A 282 26.72 -1.23 5.37
CA GLY A 282 26.69 -0.38 4.17
C GLY A 282 25.45 -0.55 3.30
N GLY A 283 24.37 -1.18 3.81
CA GLY A 283 23.13 -1.39 3.05
C GLY A 283 23.12 -2.64 2.18
N THR A 284 24.12 -3.51 2.32
CA THR A 284 24.32 -4.73 1.53
C THR A 284 23.52 -5.92 2.04
N ALA A 285 22.93 -5.83 3.23
CA ALA A 285 22.24 -6.93 3.89
C ALA A 285 20.71 -6.78 3.87
N ALA A 286 20.18 -5.59 3.58
CA ALA A 286 18.74 -5.31 3.58
C ALA A 286 17.94 -6.26 2.66
N GLY A 287 18.43 -6.51 1.43
CA GLY A 287 17.79 -7.42 0.48
C GLY A 287 17.75 -8.86 1.00
N LEU A 288 18.88 -9.34 1.53
CA LEU A 288 19.00 -10.64 2.18
C LEU A 288 18.08 -10.80 3.40
N MET A 289 17.95 -9.78 4.25
CA MET A 289 17.03 -9.80 5.39
C MET A 289 15.58 -10.00 4.93
N GLU A 290 15.14 -9.24 3.93
CA GLU A 290 13.80 -9.35 3.37
C GLU A 290 13.58 -10.73 2.72
N ALA A 291 14.53 -11.20 1.93
CA ALA A 291 14.45 -12.47 1.22
C ALA A 291 14.37 -13.66 2.20
N MET A 292 15.12 -13.64 3.30
CA MET A 292 15.07 -14.66 4.35
C MET A 292 13.79 -14.57 5.18
N PHE A 293 13.34 -13.35 5.51
CA PHE A 293 12.08 -13.13 6.21
C PHE A 293 10.87 -13.65 5.41
N CYS A 294 10.84 -13.38 4.11
CA CYS A 294 9.83 -13.89 3.18
C CYS A 294 9.83 -15.42 3.08
N ARG A 295 11.00 -16.07 3.22
CA ARG A 295 11.13 -17.54 3.32
C ARG A 295 10.72 -18.11 4.69
N GLY A 296 10.44 -17.25 5.68
CA GLY A 296 10.04 -17.63 7.03
C GLY A 296 11.21 -18.14 7.89
N TRP A 297 12.44 -17.80 7.53
CA TRP A 297 13.64 -18.15 8.30
C TRP A 297 13.73 -17.30 9.57
N LYS A 298 14.40 -17.81 10.60
CA LYS A 298 14.67 -17.02 11.81
C LYS A 298 15.95 -16.24 11.56
N VAL A 299 15.84 -14.91 11.45
CA VAL A 299 17.00 -14.06 11.15
C VAL A 299 17.42 -13.31 12.40
N THR A 300 18.73 -13.25 12.64
CA THR A 300 19.37 -12.27 13.53
C THR A 300 20.45 -11.55 12.74
N ALA A 301 20.87 -10.35 13.14
CA ALA A 301 21.93 -9.64 12.43
C ALA A 301 22.86 -8.85 13.35
N GLY A 302 24.08 -8.60 12.90
CA GLY A 302 24.99 -7.72 13.62
C GLY A 302 26.45 -7.82 13.19
N VAL A 303 27.28 -6.85 13.58
CA VAL A 303 26.92 -5.58 14.23
C VAL A 303 26.60 -4.51 13.18
N LEU A 304 25.48 -3.78 13.33
CA LEU A 304 25.00 -2.77 12.36
C LEU A 304 25.01 -1.35 12.95
N ASN A 305 25.21 -0.32 12.11
CA ASN A 305 25.16 1.06 12.57
C ASN A 305 23.72 1.56 12.61
N ARG A 306 23.32 2.19 13.71
CA ARG A 306 22.01 2.85 13.80
C ARG A 306 21.85 3.90 12.70
N GLY A 307 20.74 3.82 11.99
CA GLY A 307 20.40 4.72 10.88
C GLY A 307 21.01 4.33 9.53
N ASP A 308 21.75 3.22 9.43
CA ASP A 308 22.08 2.66 8.12
C ASP A 308 20.91 1.83 7.55
N ARG A 309 20.95 1.57 6.23
CA ARG A 309 19.88 0.87 5.52
C ARG A 309 19.65 -0.56 6.02
N ASP A 310 20.69 -1.26 6.46
CA ASP A 310 20.57 -2.62 6.97
C ASP A 310 19.85 -2.63 8.34
N TRP A 311 20.19 -1.67 9.19
CA TRP A 311 19.54 -1.43 10.47
C TRP A 311 18.07 -1.03 10.31
N GLU A 312 17.76 -0.13 9.38
CA GLU A 312 16.38 0.29 9.10
C GLU A 312 15.53 -0.91 8.66
N GLN A 313 16.07 -1.74 7.77
CA GLN A 313 15.39 -2.94 7.28
C GLN A 313 15.20 -3.97 8.40
N GLY A 314 16.23 -4.21 9.22
CA GLY A 314 16.12 -5.14 10.34
C GLY A 314 15.13 -4.67 11.40
N ARG A 315 15.07 -3.36 11.68
CA ARG A 315 14.04 -2.77 12.56
C ARG A 315 12.64 -2.94 11.99
N LEU A 316 12.48 -2.70 10.69
CA LEU A 316 11.23 -2.83 9.97
C LEU A 316 10.70 -4.27 9.98
N LEU A 317 11.58 -5.26 9.85
CA LEU A 317 11.25 -6.69 9.89
C LEU A 317 11.16 -7.27 11.31
N GLY A 318 11.48 -6.49 12.35
CA GLY A 318 11.50 -6.95 13.74
C GLY A 318 12.60 -7.99 14.02
N ILE A 319 13.72 -7.92 13.31
CA ILE A 319 14.87 -8.81 13.47
C ILE A 319 15.63 -8.45 14.76
N GLU A 320 16.05 -9.47 15.52
CA GLU A 320 16.93 -9.28 16.68
C GLU A 320 18.34 -8.91 16.19
N MET A 321 18.87 -7.76 16.63
CA MET A 321 20.13 -7.23 16.14
C MET A 321 21.07 -6.73 17.23
N VAL A 322 22.37 -6.82 16.96
CA VAL A 322 23.37 -6.00 17.65
C VAL A 322 23.56 -4.71 16.87
N GLU A 323 23.32 -3.58 17.54
CA GLU A 323 23.34 -2.25 16.95
C GLU A 323 24.28 -1.32 17.74
N ILE A 324 24.99 -0.45 17.03
CA ILE A 324 25.91 0.55 17.61
C ILE A 324 25.60 1.96 17.08
N PRO A 325 26.00 3.03 17.78
CA PRO A 325 25.89 4.38 17.24
C PRO A 325 26.70 4.55 15.94
N PRO A 326 26.28 5.45 15.03
CA PRO A 326 26.98 5.65 13.76
C PRO A 326 28.43 6.11 13.98
N PHE A 327 29.34 5.63 13.13
CA PHE A 327 30.77 5.95 13.13
C PHE A 327 31.55 5.51 14.38
N VAL A 328 30.95 4.67 15.24
CA VAL A 328 31.63 4.08 16.38
C VAL A 328 32.21 2.71 15.98
N PRO A 329 33.48 2.40 16.31
CA PRO A 329 34.02 1.07 16.06
C PRO A 329 33.37 0.02 16.96
N ILE A 330 33.26 -1.22 16.48
CA ILE A 330 32.68 -2.33 17.25
C ILE A 330 33.48 -2.58 18.52
N GLY A 331 32.87 -2.35 19.69
CA GLY A 331 33.50 -2.59 20.99
C GLY A 331 33.56 -4.07 21.39
N ASP A 332 34.26 -4.38 22.48
CA ASP A 332 34.37 -5.76 22.99
C ASP A 332 33.02 -6.31 23.50
N GLU A 333 32.15 -5.44 24.00
CA GLU A 333 30.80 -5.80 24.41
C GLU A 333 29.93 -6.16 23.20
N ASP A 334 29.92 -5.31 22.17
CA ASP A 334 29.16 -5.54 20.94
C ASP A 334 29.62 -6.81 20.22
N HIS A 335 30.94 -7.02 20.17
CA HIS A 335 31.53 -8.23 19.62
C HIS A 335 31.05 -9.50 20.35
N ARG A 336 31.07 -9.50 21.69
CA ARG A 336 30.56 -10.63 22.50
C ARG A 336 29.08 -10.86 22.29
N ARG A 337 28.28 -9.79 22.20
CA ARG A 337 26.84 -9.89 21.90
C ARG A 337 26.60 -10.47 20.51
N ASN A 338 27.42 -10.10 19.52
CA ASN A 338 27.31 -10.61 18.16
C ASN A 338 27.58 -12.11 18.10
N LEU A 339 28.67 -12.55 18.73
CA LEU A 339 28.99 -13.98 18.88
C LEU A 339 27.88 -14.75 19.61
N ALA A 340 27.24 -14.15 20.62
CA ALA A 340 26.13 -14.78 21.32
C ALA A 340 24.89 -14.99 20.44
N LEU A 341 24.64 -14.10 19.46
CA LEU A 341 23.59 -14.32 18.45
C LEU A 341 24.01 -15.39 17.43
N MET A 342 25.26 -15.36 16.95
CA MET A 342 25.79 -16.40 16.04
C MET A 342 25.67 -17.81 16.64
N LYS A 343 25.94 -17.98 17.94
CA LYS A 343 25.82 -19.27 18.65
C LYS A 343 24.38 -19.81 18.72
N LYS A 344 23.36 -18.97 18.50
CA LYS A 344 21.95 -19.37 18.46
C LYS A 344 21.47 -19.67 17.03
N ALA A 345 22.31 -19.45 16.03
CA ALA A 345 21.98 -19.68 14.62
C ALA A 345 22.48 -21.05 14.17
N ASP A 346 21.86 -21.60 13.14
CA ASP A 346 22.27 -22.83 12.48
C ASP A 346 23.40 -22.55 11.47
N CYS A 347 23.45 -21.33 10.90
CA CYS A 347 24.55 -20.86 10.08
C CYS A 347 24.73 -19.33 10.15
N ALA A 348 25.86 -18.84 9.66
CA ALA A 348 26.08 -17.42 9.43
C ALA A 348 26.23 -17.10 7.93
N LEU A 349 25.76 -15.92 7.53
CA LEU A 349 25.86 -15.40 6.17
C LEU A 349 26.54 -14.04 6.20
N LEU A 350 27.61 -13.87 5.42
CA LEU A 350 28.27 -12.59 5.20
C LEU A 350 27.77 -11.97 3.89
N ALA A 351 27.14 -10.80 3.96
CA ALA A 351 26.80 -10.02 2.77
C ALA A 351 28.07 -9.45 2.09
N SER A 352 27.94 -8.84 0.91
CA SER A 352 29.08 -8.23 0.18
C SER A 352 29.55 -6.91 0.80
N VAL A 353 29.86 -6.92 2.10
CA VAL A 353 30.17 -5.76 2.93
C VAL A 353 31.58 -5.21 2.61
N PRO A 354 31.77 -3.87 2.55
CA PRO A 354 33.09 -3.25 2.60
C PRO A 354 33.61 -3.16 4.05
N PHE A 355 34.88 -3.51 4.25
CA PHE A 355 35.52 -3.54 5.57
C PHE A 355 36.48 -2.38 5.77
N GLY A 356 36.28 -1.65 6.87
CA GLY A 356 37.20 -0.66 7.40
C GLY A 356 37.56 -0.99 8.86
N GLN A 357 38.38 -0.15 9.48
CA GLN A 357 38.84 -0.37 10.86
C GLN A 357 37.68 -0.43 11.86
N GLY A 358 36.57 0.25 11.58
CA GLY A 358 35.41 0.28 12.47
C GLY A 358 34.61 -1.03 12.52
N ASN A 359 34.58 -1.81 11.43
CA ASN A 359 33.70 -2.99 11.30
C ASN A 359 34.45 -4.32 11.07
N ILE A 360 35.78 -4.32 10.92
CA ILE A 360 36.58 -5.55 10.72
C ILE A 360 36.33 -6.63 11.79
N ARG A 361 35.91 -6.25 12.99
CA ARG A 361 35.54 -7.18 14.07
C ARG A 361 34.35 -8.09 13.74
N ASN A 362 33.52 -7.74 12.76
CA ASN A 362 32.51 -8.65 12.22
C ASN A 362 33.14 -9.85 11.50
N LEU A 363 34.25 -9.65 10.76
CA LEU A 363 35.00 -10.76 10.16
C LEU A 363 35.67 -11.64 11.21
N TYR A 364 36.25 -11.03 12.26
CA TYR A 364 36.83 -11.81 13.36
C TYR A 364 35.78 -12.66 14.07
N ALA A 365 34.57 -12.13 14.29
CA ALA A 365 33.47 -12.88 14.89
C ALA A 365 33.07 -14.08 14.01
N LEU A 366 33.02 -13.90 12.68
CA LEU A 366 32.73 -14.99 11.74
C LEU A 366 33.85 -16.03 11.70
N GLU A 367 35.12 -15.62 11.70
CA GLU A 367 36.26 -16.53 11.74
C GLU A 367 36.24 -17.38 13.03
N GLU A 368 35.90 -16.76 14.17
CA GLU A 368 35.73 -17.46 15.45
C GLU A 368 34.55 -18.44 15.40
N ALA A 369 33.38 -18.02 14.91
CA ALA A 369 32.21 -18.88 14.80
C ALA A 369 32.44 -20.06 13.86
N LEU A 370 33.10 -19.84 12.72
CA LEU A 370 33.52 -20.88 11.79
C LEU A 370 34.48 -21.88 12.44
N SER A 371 35.47 -21.37 13.18
CA SER A 371 36.42 -22.22 13.92
C SER A 371 35.71 -23.01 15.03
N GLY A 372 34.59 -22.50 15.54
CA GLY A 372 33.68 -23.19 16.47
C GLY A 372 32.70 -24.17 15.82
N GLY A 373 32.77 -24.37 14.50
CA GLY A 373 31.95 -25.34 13.76
C GLY A 373 30.65 -24.80 13.16
N LEU A 374 30.39 -23.50 13.24
CA LEU A 374 29.23 -22.89 12.58
C LEU A 374 29.45 -22.83 11.07
N PRO A 375 28.55 -23.37 10.23
CA PRO A 375 28.62 -23.18 8.78
C PRO A 375 28.55 -21.69 8.43
N VAL A 376 29.50 -21.22 7.61
CA VAL A 376 29.54 -19.83 7.14
C VAL A 376 29.45 -19.77 5.62
N PHE A 377 28.54 -18.93 5.13
CA PHE A 377 28.36 -18.62 3.72
C PHE A 377 28.83 -17.18 3.45
N LEU A 378 29.56 -16.97 2.35
CA LEU A 378 30.14 -15.68 1.98
C LEU A 378 29.59 -15.24 0.61
N VAL A 379 28.91 -14.11 0.56
CA VAL A 379 28.48 -13.49 -0.70
C VAL A 379 29.65 -12.75 -1.32
N ASP A 380 30.12 -13.24 -2.45
CA ASP A 380 31.31 -12.75 -3.16
C ASP A 380 30.93 -12.11 -4.50
N GLU A 381 30.03 -11.13 -4.46
CA GLU A 381 29.61 -10.36 -5.64
C GLU A 381 30.72 -9.45 -6.18
N SER A 382 31.65 -9.06 -5.30
CA SER A 382 32.83 -8.28 -5.67
C SER A 382 34.04 -8.80 -4.89
N PRO A 383 35.23 -8.85 -5.52
CA PRO A 383 36.44 -9.34 -4.86
C PRO A 383 36.69 -8.66 -3.52
N ILE A 384 37.13 -9.42 -2.51
CA ILE A 384 37.39 -8.88 -1.17
C ILE A 384 38.45 -7.78 -1.18
N GLU A 385 39.41 -7.84 -2.11
CA GLU A 385 40.47 -6.84 -2.29
C GLU A 385 39.92 -5.46 -2.64
N GLU A 386 38.80 -5.39 -3.38
CA GLU A 386 38.12 -4.13 -3.72
C GLU A 386 37.29 -3.59 -2.56
N ARG A 387 37.02 -4.44 -1.56
CA ARG A 387 36.19 -4.17 -0.39
C ARG A 387 37.01 -4.00 0.89
N ASP A 388 38.34 -4.01 0.81
CA ASP A 388 39.25 -3.93 1.96
C ASP A 388 39.88 -2.54 2.12
N TYR A 389 39.36 -1.76 3.08
CA TYR A 389 39.89 -0.46 3.49
C TYR A 389 40.69 -0.54 4.80
N THR A 390 41.19 -1.73 5.15
CA THR A 390 41.94 -2.01 6.40
C THR A 390 43.44 -2.16 6.17
N GLY A 391 43.91 -1.95 4.94
CA GLY A 391 45.29 -2.18 4.55
C GLY A 391 45.63 -3.67 4.38
N GLY A 392 44.65 -4.49 3.96
CA GLY A 392 44.84 -5.91 3.68
C GLY A 392 44.53 -6.84 4.86
N ALA A 393 44.11 -6.32 6.02
CA ALA A 393 43.79 -7.15 7.17
C ALA A 393 42.50 -7.95 6.96
N ALA A 394 41.46 -7.34 6.38
CA ALA A 394 40.19 -7.99 6.06
C ALA A 394 40.38 -9.10 5.00
N THR A 395 41.14 -8.81 3.94
CA THR A 395 41.49 -9.78 2.89
C THR A 395 42.16 -11.02 3.46
N LYS A 396 43.11 -10.84 4.40
CA LYS A 396 43.78 -11.96 5.07
C LYS A 396 42.81 -12.83 5.86
N VAL A 397 41.88 -12.23 6.61
CA VAL A 397 40.88 -12.97 7.40
C VAL A 397 39.93 -13.73 6.49
N TYR A 398 39.42 -13.06 5.45
CA TYR A 398 38.48 -13.63 4.50
C TYR A 398 39.06 -14.87 3.79
N LYS A 399 40.31 -14.79 3.31
CA LYS A 399 41.00 -15.92 2.68
C LYS A 399 41.21 -17.08 3.64
N ARG A 400 41.59 -16.82 4.90
CA ARG A 400 41.69 -17.86 5.94
C ARG A 400 40.36 -18.55 6.20
N MET A 401 39.24 -17.82 6.17
CA MET A 401 37.92 -18.43 6.34
C MET A 401 37.58 -19.39 5.20
N ILE A 402 37.91 -19.03 3.95
CA ILE A 402 37.76 -19.92 2.79
C ILE A 402 38.62 -21.19 2.98
N GLU A 403 39.88 -21.04 3.40
CA GLU A 403 40.77 -22.18 3.70
C GLU A 403 40.22 -23.08 4.83
N LYS A 404 39.52 -22.48 5.80
CA LYS A 404 38.84 -23.19 6.90
C LYS A 404 37.48 -23.80 6.51
N GLY A 405 37.05 -23.68 5.26
CA GLY A 405 35.85 -24.33 4.75
C GLY A 405 34.59 -23.45 4.68
N ALA A 406 34.72 -22.11 4.76
CA ALA A 406 33.60 -21.23 4.46
C ALA A 406 33.14 -21.39 3.01
N CYS A 407 31.83 -21.41 2.78
CA CYS A 407 31.24 -21.58 1.46
C CYS A 407 31.11 -20.22 0.76
N SER A 408 31.98 -19.94 -0.21
CA SER A 408 31.87 -18.75 -1.06
C SER A 408 30.86 -18.97 -2.19
N VAL A 409 29.98 -18.01 -2.42
CA VAL A 409 28.92 -18.04 -3.44
C VAL A 409 28.88 -16.72 -4.21
N PRO A 410 28.55 -16.74 -5.51
CA PRO A 410 28.72 -15.58 -6.39
C PRO A 410 27.62 -14.50 -6.24
N SER A 411 26.52 -14.79 -5.54
CA SER A 411 25.41 -13.85 -5.40
C SER A 411 24.56 -14.13 -4.17
N GLU A 412 23.78 -13.12 -3.75
CA GLU A 412 22.77 -13.27 -2.69
C GLU A 412 21.81 -14.44 -2.93
N THR A 413 21.29 -14.58 -4.16
CA THR A 413 20.37 -15.67 -4.53
C THR A 413 21.03 -17.03 -4.35
N SER A 414 22.27 -17.19 -4.81
CA SER A 414 23.04 -18.42 -4.67
C SER A 414 23.29 -18.77 -3.20
N ALA A 415 23.48 -17.76 -2.34
CA ALA A 415 23.62 -17.95 -0.90
C ALA A 415 22.36 -18.54 -0.27
N LEU A 416 21.20 -17.99 -0.61
CA LEU A 416 19.92 -18.46 -0.10
C LEU A 416 19.65 -19.91 -0.56
N GLU A 417 19.96 -20.24 -1.80
CA GLU A 417 19.85 -21.61 -2.32
C GLU A 417 20.83 -22.58 -1.64
N ALA A 418 22.07 -22.15 -1.42
CA ALA A 418 23.09 -22.96 -0.75
C ALA A 418 22.71 -23.26 0.70
N ILE A 419 22.22 -22.27 1.45
CA ILE A 419 21.71 -22.45 2.81
C ILE A 419 20.52 -23.41 2.80
N GLN A 420 19.57 -23.20 1.88
CA GLN A 420 18.40 -24.06 1.81
C GLN A 420 18.75 -25.52 1.48
N SER A 421 19.69 -25.74 0.55
CA SER A 421 20.18 -27.06 0.17
C SER A 421 20.95 -27.73 1.32
N HIS A 422 21.75 -26.96 2.06
CA HIS A 422 22.51 -27.46 3.21
C HIS A 422 21.59 -28.05 4.28
N PHE A 423 20.51 -27.35 4.63
CA PHE A 423 19.58 -27.82 5.66
C PHE A 423 18.51 -28.78 5.16
N ALA A 424 18.26 -28.85 3.84
CA ALA A 424 17.41 -29.88 3.25
C ALA A 424 18.06 -31.27 3.22
N LYS A 425 19.39 -31.34 3.07
CA LYS A 425 20.15 -32.62 2.99
C LYS A 425 20.37 -33.32 4.34
N GLY A 426 20.09 -32.65 5.46
CA GLY A 426 20.23 -33.23 6.81
C GLY A 426 19.08 -34.13 7.26
N ILE A 427 18.06 -34.33 6.42
CA ILE A 427 16.91 -35.21 6.69
C ILE A 427 17.20 -36.54 6.01
N THR A 428 17.92 -37.43 6.69
CA THR A 428 17.87 -38.86 6.37
C THR A 428 16.42 -39.30 6.60
N LEU A 429 15.69 -39.54 5.51
CA LEU A 429 14.49 -40.37 5.55
C LEU A 429 14.95 -41.73 6.10
N SER A 430 14.68 -41.98 7.38
CA SER A 430 14.76 -43.33 7.93
C SER A 430 13.64 -44.13 7.27
N GLU A 431 14.03 -45.27 6.72
CA GLU A 431 13.21 -46.24 5.99
C GLU A 431 11.97 -46.71 6.76
#